data_AF-A0A1G9N6H0-F1
#
_entry.id   AF-A0A1G9N6H0-F1
#
_cell.length_a   1.000
_cell.length_b   1.000
_cell.length_c   1.000
_cell.angle_alpha   90.00
_cell.angle_beta   90.00
_cell.angle_gamma   90.00
#
_symmetry.space_group_name_H-M   'P 1'
#
loop_
_entity.id
_entity.type
_entity.pdbx_description
1 polymer ?
#
loop_
_entity_poly.entity_id
_entity_poly.type
_entity_poly.pdbx_seq_one_letter_code
_entity_poly.pdbx_strand_id
1 'polypeptide(L)'
;MKISRNDPYDSNLFIRGLGVLLTQMHSDLYEYTYFLTFKKSMKSYAKDFNDPYEQCIEDLGFFEKIEDPFVQNCLEAQIKLIYCKEQLILRFGIDEVEDLGDPFLVVQALRFRPYILVFKRSKSYKKLKLYYERSLSEFIESLYFYACALTAESYKIPLVLKRRFVLPDEESFRLLNHDDHTVELLTELIIGLKKDLNDLRLLTKK
;
A
#
# COMPACT_ATOMS: atom_id res chain seq x y z
N MET A 1 22.49 9.88 9.14
CA MET A 1 23.51 8.99 8.53
C MET A 1 23.95 9.61 7.21
N LYS A 2 25.27 9.83 6.99
CA LYS A 2 25.77 10.32 5.69
C LYS A 2 25.87 9.11 4.75
N ILE A 3 24.97 9.03 3.77
CA ILE A 3 24.99 7.97 2.76
C ILE A 3 26.19 8.20 1.86
N SER A 4 27.13 7.26 1.83
CA SER A 4 28.31 7.31 0.97
C SER A 4 27.91 7.01 -0.47
N ARG A 5 28.51 7.69 -1.45
CA ARG A 5 28.32 7.36 -2.89
C ARG A 5 28.78 5.95 -3.25
N ASN A 6 29.53 5.30 -2.36
CA ASN A 6 30.10 3.96 -2.54
C ASN A 6 29.42 2.89 -1.68
N ASP A 7 28.33 3.21 -0.96
CA ASP A 7 27.59 2.16 -0.24
C ASP A 7 26.92 1.25 -1.28
N PRO A 8 27.25 -0.06 -1.30
CA PRO A 8 26.62 -0.98 -2.23
C PRO A 8 25.10 -0.99 -1.97
N TYR A 9 24.33 -0.88 -3.04
CA TYR A 9 22.89 -1.04 -2.95
C TYR A 9 22.60 -2.48 -2.52
N ASP A 10 21.93 -2.63 -1.37
CA ASP A 10 21.53 -3.94 -0.84
C ASP A 10 20.09 -4.20 -1.27
N SER A 11 19.95 -5.03 -2.31
CA SER A 11 18.64 -5.40 -2.89
C SER A 11 17.77 -6.17 -1.90
N ASN A 12 18.37 -7.03 -1.07
CA ASN A 12 17.62 -7.78 -0.06
C ASN A 12 17.07 -6.83 1.02
N LEU A 13 17.90 -5.91 1.49
CA LEU A 13 17.50 -4.86 2.44
C LEU A 13 16.37 -3.98 1.87
N PHE A 14 16.45 -3.64 0.58
CA PHE A 14 15.43 -2.84 -0.10
C PHE A 14 14.09 -3.59 -0.24
N ILE A 15 14.13 -4.88 -0.61
CA ILE A 15 12.93 -5.72 -0.74
C ILE A 15 12.28 -5.99 0.61
N ARG A 16 13.05 -6.24 1.67
CA ARG A 16 12.49 -6.36 3.03
C ARG A 16 11.84 -5.05 3.49
N GLY A 17 12.45 -3.90 3.16
CA GLY A 17 11.83 -2.58 3.36
C GLY A 17 10.49 -2.40 2.62
N LEU A 18 10.37 -2.93 1.40
CA LEU A 18 9.09 -3.00 0.68
C LEU A 18 8.08 -3.89 1.40
N GLY A 19 8.49 -5.04 1.95
CA GLY A 19 7.65 -5.91 2.77
C GLY A 19 7.06 -5.18 3.98
N VAL A 20 7.89 -4.45 4.72
CA VAL A 20 7.45 -3.61 5.85
C VAL A 20 6.47 -2.53 5.38
N LEU A 21 6.74 -1.86 4.26
CA LEU A 21 5.85 -0.86 3.69
C LEU A 21 4.47 -1.44 3.35
N LEU A 22 4.43 -2.59 2.66
CA LEU A 22 3.19 -3.28 2.30
C LEU A 22 2.40 -3.70 3.53
N THR A 23 3.08 -4.13 4.59
CA THR A 23 2.46 -4.47 5.88
C THR A 23 1.80 -3.25 6.53
N GLN A 24 2.46 -2.09 6.47
CA GLN A 24 1.89 -0.82 6.94
C GLN A 24 0.68 -0.38 6.10
N MET A 25 0.76 -0.48 4.78
CA MET A 25 -0.36 -0.18 3.87
C MET A 25 -1.56 -1.12 4.11
N HIS A 26 -1.29 -2.41 4.28
CA HIS A 26 -2.29 -3.42 4.61
C HIS A 26 -3.02 -3.07 5.92
N SER A 27 -2.25 -2.71 6.95
CA SER A 27 -2.79 -2.28 8.26
C SER A 27 -3.64 -1.01 8.12
N ASP A 28 -3.20 -0.05 7.32
CA ASP A 28 -3.94 1.19 7.09
C ASP A 28 -5.28 0.94 6.38
N LEU A 29 -5.30 0.08 5.36
CA LEU A 29 -6.53 -0.33 4.67
C LEU A 29 -7.48 -1.09 5.59
N TYR A 30 -6.95 -2.01 6.39
CA TYR A 30 -7.75 -2.72 7.37
C TYR A 30 -8.50 -1.76 8.30
N GLU A 31 -7.81 -0.75 8.85
CA GLU A 31 -8.49 0.24 9.68
C GLU A 31 -9.55 1.04 8.90
N TYR A 32 -9.31 1.38 7.63
CA TYR A 32 -10.33 2.03 6.80
C TYR A 32 -11.56 1.15 6.62
N THR A 33 -11.39 -0.11 6.22
CA THR A 33 -12.46 -1.11 6.09
C THR A 33 -13.25 -1.22 7.39
N TYR A 34 -12.57 -1.35 8.53
CA TYR A 34 -13.18 -1.42 9.85
C TYR A 34 -13.98 -0.16 10.19
N PHE A 35 -13.36 1.02 10.16
CA PHE A 35 -14.04 2.24 10.58
C PHE A 35 -15.14 2.69 9.61
N LEU A 36 -15.02 2.43 8.31
CA LEU A 36 -16.10 2.69 7.35
C LEU A 36 -17.31 1.81 7.68
N THR A 37 -17.09 0.52 7.95
CA THR A 37 -18.13 -0.44 8.32
C THR A 37 -18.89 0.02 9.56
N PHE A 38 -18.19 0.31 10.66
CA PHE A 38 -18.85 0.66 11.92
C PHE A 38 -19.41 2.08 11.96
N LYS A 39 -18.89 3.03 11.18
CA LYS A 39 -19.44 4.40 11.17
C LYS A 39 -20.66 4.58 10.28
N LYS A 40 -20.95 3.64 9.38
CA LYS A 40 -22.13 3.69 8.51
C LYS A 40 -22.99 2.44 8.60
N SER A 41 -22.49 1.29 8.18
CA SER A 41 -23.28 0.05 8.08
C SER A 41 -23.68 -0.52 9.44
N MET A 42 -22.81 -0.44 10.44
CA MET A 42 -23.00 -1.00 11.78
C MET A 42 -23.01 0.09 12.86
N LYS A 43 -23.59 1.26 12.57
CA LYS A 43 -23.53 2.45 13.46
C LYS A 43 -24.02 2.20 14.88
N SER A 44 -25.02 1.33 15.08
CA SER A 44 -25.52 0.96 16.40
C SER A 44 -24.46 0.25 17.25
N TYR A 45 -23.60 -0.53 16.61
CA TYR A 45 -22.52 -1.30 17.23
C TYR A 45 -21.21 -0.53 17.32
N ALA A 46 -21.13 0.69 16.79
CA ALA A 46 -19.90 1.49 16.77
C ALA A 46 -19.28 1.74 18.16
N LYS A 47 -20.08 1.66 19.23
CA LYS A 47 -19.59 1.79 20.61
C LYS A 47 -18.91 0.53 21.13
N ASP A 48 -19.28 -0.62 20.59
CA ASP A 48 -18.76 -1.93 20.99
C ASP A 48 -17.41 -2.22 20.31
N PHE A 49 -17.12 -1.50 19.22
CA PHE A 49 -15.98 -1.66 18.32
C PHE A 49 -15.17 -0.37 18.26
N ASN A 50 -14.30 -0.19 19.25
CA ASN A 50 -13.57 1.09 19.46
C ASN A 50 -12.11 1.04 19.02
N ASP A 51 -11.51 -0.15 18.92
CA ASP A 51 -10.12 -0.33 18.55
C ASP A 51 -9.96 -1.53 17.61
N PRO A 52 -9.55 -1.32 16.34
CA PRO A 52 -9.33 -2.40 15.39
C PRO A 52 -8.21 -3.37 15.80
N TYR A 53 -7.28 -2.96 16.68
CA TYR A 53 -6.15 -3.76 17.11
C TYR A 53 -6.47 -4.62 18.34
N GLU A 54 -7.31 -4.11 19.26
CA GLU A 54 -7.75 -4.91 20.42
C GLU A 54 -8.97 -5.79 20.10
N GLN A 55 -9.79 -5.38 19.13
CA GLN A 55 -11.01 -6.07 18.70
C GLN A 55 -10.98 -6.31 17.19
N CYS A 56 -9.88 -6.89 16.71
CA CYS A 56 -9.74 -7.21 15.30
C CYS A 56 -10.80 -8.24 14.87
N ILE A 57 -11.41 -7.96 13.72
CA ILE A 57 -12.11 -8.94 12.91
C ILE A 57 -11.09 -9.54 11.96
N GLU A 58 -10.70 -10.80 12.22
CA GLU A 58 -9.72 -11.52 11.41
C GLU A 58 -10.34 -12.13 10.14
N ASP A 59 -11.62 -12.48 10.20
CA ASP A 59 -12.35 -13.07 9.07
C ASP A 59 -12.72 -11.99 8.04
N LEU A 60 -12.02 -11.96 6.90
CA LEU A 60 -12.33 -11.08 5.77
C LEU A 60 -13.76 -11.32 5.23
N GLY A 61 -14.29 -12.53 5.34
CA GLY A 61 -15.66 -12.89 4.95
C GLY A 61 -16.74 -12.18 5.76
N PHE A 62 -16.39 -11.57 6.90
CA PHE A 62 -17.26 -10.62 7.59
C PHE A 62 -17.51 -9.37 6.74
N PHE A 63 -16.46 -8.78 6.17
CA PHE A 63 -16.54 -7.52 5.44
C PHE A 63 -17.18 -7.70 4.06
N GLU A 64 -17.06 -8.86 3.43
CA GLU A 64 -17.73 -9.20 2.16
C GLU A 64 -19.26 -9.06 2.23
N LYS A 65 -19.84 -9.26 3.42
CA LYS A 65 -21.30 -9.17 3.64
C LYS A 65 -21.80 -7.73 3.79
N ILE A 66 -20.91 -6.75 3.82
CA ILE A 66 -21.25 -5.35 4.05
C ILE A 66 -21.58 -4.65 2.73
N GLU A 67 -22.84 -4.30 2.49
CA GLU A 67 -23.31 -3.69 1.22
C GLU A 67 -22.76 -2.26 0.93
N ASP A 68 -21.95 -1.68 1.82
CA ASP A 68 -21.41 -0.35 1.61
C ASP A 68 -20.34 -0.35 0.51
N PRO A 69 -20.55 0.37 -0.62
CA PRO A 69 -19.62 0.34 -1.74
C PRO A 69 -18.22 0.88 -1.38
N PHE A 70 -18.11 1.75 -0.37
CA PHE A 70 -16.80 2.22 0.09
C PHE A 70 -16.07 1.17 0.93
N VAL A 71 -16.79 0.33 1.66
CA VAL A 71 -16.21 -0.82 2.38
C VAL A 71 -15.74 -1.86 1.36
N GLN A 72 -16.57 -2.18 0.37
CA GLN A 72 -16.21 -3.16 -0.67
C GLN A 72 -15.00 -2.71 -1.48
N ASN A 73 -14.94 -1.45 -1.91
CA ASN A 73 -13.78 -0.91 -2.61
C ASN A 73 -12.50 -0.98 -1.75
N CYS A 74 -12.59 -0.70 -0.45
CA CYS A 74 -11.45 -0.81 0.47
C CYS A 74 -10.99 -2.26 0.66
N LEU A 75 -11.93 -3.18 0.82
CA LEU A 75 -11.68 -4.62 0.91
C LEU A 75 -11.02 -5.16 -0.35
N GLU A 76 -11.50 -4.77 -1.53
CA GLU A 76 -10.91 -5.16 -2.81
C GLU A 76 -9.46 -4.67 -2.97
N ALA A 77 -9.16 -3.44 -2.53
CA ALA A 77 -7.78 -2.93 -2.51
C ALA A 77 -6.91 -3.69 -1.50
N GLN A 78 -7.48 -4.04 -0.35
CA GLN A 78 -6.81 -4.81 0.70
C GLN A 78 -6.43 -6.21 0.21
N ILE A 79 -7.33 -6.91 -0.47
CA ILE A 79 -7.08 -8.26 -1.03
C ILE A 79 -5.91 -8.23 -2.04
N LYS A 80 -5.85 -7.23 -2.92
CA LYS A 80 -4.75 -7.09 -3.88
C LYS A 80 -3.41 -6.87 -3.18
N LEU A 81 -3.40 -6.05 -2.13
CA LEU A 81 -2.21 -5.83 -1.30
C LEU A 81 -1.77 -7.11 -0.57
N ILE A 82 -2.71 -7.86 0.01
CA ILE A 82 -2.44 -9.15 0.67
C ILE A 82 -1.79 -10.11 -0.34
N TYR A 83 -2.38 -10.27 -1.52
CA TYR A 83 -1.83 -11.13 -2.56
C TYR A 83 -0.39 -10.76 -2.93
N CYS A 84 -0.13 -9.48 -3.21
CA CYS A 84 1.23 -9.01 -3.52
C CYS A 84 2.21 -9.30 -2.36
N LYS A 85 1.78 -9.02 -1.13
CA LYS A 85 2.58 -9.25 0.08
C LYS A 85 2.93 -10.73 0.26
N GLU A 86 1.96 -11.63 0.10
CA GLU A 86 2.17 -13.08 0.17
C GLU A 86 3.18 -13.56 -0.86
N GLN A 87 3.10 -13.05 -2.10
CA GLN A 87 4.07 -13.39 -3.14
C GLN A 87 5.50 -12.95 -2.77
N LEU A 88 5.67 -11.77 -2.17
CA LEU A 88 6.99 -11.32 -1.71
C LEU A 88 7.50 -12.14 -0.52
N ILE A 89 6.63 -12.45 0.44
CA ILE A 89 6.97 -13.30 1.59
C ILE A 89 7.51 -14.65 1.11
N LEU A 90 6.79 -15.31 0.20
CA LEU A 90 7.18 -16.60 -0.34
C LEU A 90 8.50 -16.57 -1.12
N ARG A 91 8.74 -15.49 -1.89
CA ARG A 91 9.94 -15.38 -2.74
C ARG A 91 11.20 -14.99 -1.97
N PHE A 92 11.07 -14.12 -0.98
CA PHE A 92 12.21 -13.51 -0.29
C PHE A 92 12.37 -13.98 1.16
N GLY A 93 11.49 -14.84 1.65
CA GLY A 93 11.54 -15.36 3.01
C GLY A 93 11.34 -14.26 4.06
N ILE A 94 10.43 -13.31 3.79
CA ILE A 94 10.13 -12.19 4.69
C ILE A 94 9.37 -12.72 5.90
N ASP A 95 9.88 -12.52 7.10
CA ASP A 95 9.14 -12.70 8.35
C ASP A 95 8.59 -11.34 8.78
N GLU A 96 7.28 -11.13 8.64
CA GLU A 96 6.66 -9.84 8.91
C GLU A 96 6.88 -9.36 10.35
N VAL A 97 6.90 -10.26 11.33
CA VAL A 97 7.02 -9.91 12.73
C VAL A 97 8.45 -9.50 13.05
N GLU A 98 9.42 -10.26 12.54
CA GLU A 98 10.85 -9.93 12.65
C GLU A 98 11.15 -8.59 11.95
N ASP A 99 10.68 -8.43 10.71
CA ASP A 99 10.98 -7.27 9.87
C ASP A 99 10.38 -5.97 10.43
N LEU A 100 9.19 -6.03 11.03
CA LEU A 100 8.59 -4.90 11.73
C LEU A 100 9.36 -4.50 13.00
N GLY A 101 10.05 -5.46 13.62
CA GLY A 101 10.88 -5.25 14.80
C GLY A 101 12.28 -4.70 14.50
N ASP A 102 12.77 -4.84 13.26
CA ASP A 102 14.10 -4.38 12.86
C ASP A 102 14.11 -2.88 12.48
N PRO A 103 14.81 -2.01 13.25
CA PRO A 103 14.89 -0.59 12.95
C PRO A 103 15.49 -0.28 11.58
N PHE A 104 16.42 -1.10 11.07
CA PHE A 104 17.04 -0.88 9.78
C PHE A 104 16.05 -1.12 8.64
N LEU A 105 15.23 -2.16 8.74
CA LEU A 105 14.19 -2.47 7.75
C LEU A 105 13.06 -1.44 7.79
N VAL A 106 12.65 -1.03 8.99
CA VAL A 106 11.68 0.05 9.16
C VAL A 106 12.17 1.34 8.51
N VAL A 107 13.45 1.70 8.67
CA VAL A 107 14.03 2.90 8.02
C VAL A 107 14.00 2.78 6.48
N GLN A 108 14.21 1.58 5.92
CA GLN A 108 14.07 1.40 4.46
C GLN A 108 12.64 1.63 3.99
N ALA A 109 11.65 1.12 4.73
CA ALA A 109 10.24 1.36 4.44
C ALA A 109 9.88 2.85 4.40
N LEU A 110 10.57 3.68 5.20
CA LEU A 110 10.36 5.14 5.22
C LEU A 110 10.77 5.84 3.92
N ARG A 111 11.57 5.21 3.06
CA ARG A 111 12.17 5.85 1.88
C ARG A 111 11.14 6.43 0.90
N PHE A 112 10.05 5.70 0.71
CA PHE A 112 8.93 6.10 -0.15
C PHE A 112 7.61 6.02 0.62
N ARG A 113 7.64 6.24 1.94
CA ARG A 113 6.46 6.03 2.79
C ARG A 113 5.30 6.98 2.40
N PRO A 114 4.08 6.46 2.23
CA PRO A 114 2.90 7.27 2.04
C PRO A 114 2.51 7.97 3.36
N TYR A 115 1.74 9.04 3.26
CA TYR A 115 1.08 9.64 4.40
C TYR A 115 0.01 8.69 4.97
N ILE A 116 0.19 8.31 6.23
CA ILE A 116 -0.72 7.41 6.95
C ILE A 116 -1.54 8.23 7.95
N LEU A 117 -2.86 8.07 7.92
CA LEU A 117 -3.74 8.74 8.86
C LEU A 117 -3.79 7.97 10.19
N VAL A 118 -3.13 8.51 11.21
CA VAL A 118 -2.99 7.87 12.54
C VAL A 118 -4.30 7.80 13.35
N PHE A 119 -5.26 8.71 13.12
CA PHE A 119 -6.45 8.84 13.97
C PHE A 119 -7.76 8.64 13.21
N LYS A 120 -7.94 7.51 12.51
CA LYS A 120 -9.18 7.21 11.75
C LYS A 120 -10.43 7.14 12.63
N ARG A 121 -10.31 6.62 13.86
CA ARG A 121 -11.39 6.60 14.86
C ARG A 121 -12.03 7.97 15.08
N SER A 122 -11.22 9.03 15.13
CA SER A 122 -11.68 10.40 15.37
C SER A 122 -12.42 11.03 14.19
N LYS A 123 -12.35 10.42 12.99
CA LYS A 123 -12.92 10.99 11.78
C LYS A 123 -14.36 10.54 11.56
N SER A 124 -15.15 11.41 10.94
CA SER A 124 -16.48 11.06 10.46
C SER A 124 -16.37 10.20 9.20
N TYR A 125 -17.42 9.46 8.89
CA TYR A 125 -17.50 8.66 7.65
C TYR A 125 -17.16 9.50 6.40
N LYS A 126 -17.72 10.71 6.28
CA LYS A 126 -17.43 11.64 5.17
C LYS A 126 -15.93 11.97 5.06
N LYS A 127 -15.27 12.25 6.19
CA LYS A 127 -13.83 12.55 6.21
C LYS A 127 -13.00 11.31 5.87
N LEU A 128 -13.38 10.14 6.38
CA LEU A 128 -12.68 8.88 6.10
C LEU A 128 -12.62 8.58 4.61
N LYS A 129 -13.72 8.79 3.86
CA LYS A 129 -13.73 8.60 2.41
C LYS A 129 -12.66 9.44 1.69
N LEU A 130 -12.56 10.73 2.04
CA LEU A 130 -11.59 11.65 1.42
C LEU A 130 -10.15 11.27 1.78
N TYR A 131 -9.93 10.87 3.04
CA TYR A 131 -8.61 10.40 3.45
C TYR A 131 -8.25 9.07 2.81
N TYR A 132 -9.20 8.16 2.64
CA TYR A 132 -8.98 6.88 1.96
C TYR A 132 -8.59 7.10 0.49
N GLU A 133 -9.31 7.96 -0.24
CA GLU A 133 -8.94 8.31 -1.63
C GLU A 133 -7.50 8.83 -1.70
N ARG A 134 -7.13 9.71 -0.77
CA ARG A 134 -5.77 10.24 -0.67
C ARG A 134 -4.75 9.14 -0.36
N SER A 135 -4.99 8.31 0.66
CA SER A 135 -4.11 7.20 1.02
C SER A 135 -3.89 6.26 -0.15
N LEU A 136 -4.94 5.89 -0.88
CA LEU A 136 -4.84 5.00 -2.03
C LEU A 136 -3.98 5.60 -3.16
N SER A 137 -4.14 6.90 -3.43
CA SER A 137 -3.29 7.64 -4.38
C SER A 137 -1.82 7.65 -3.96
N GLU A 138 -1.55 7.87 -2.67
CA GLU A 138 -0.18 7.88 -2.14
C GLU A 138 0.43 6.48 -2.10
N PHE A 139 -0.37 5.42 -1.87
CA PHE A 139 0.11 4.04 -1.96
C PHE A 139 0.58 3.70 -3.36
N ILE A 140 -0.22 4.07 -4.37
CA ILE A 140 0.13 3.90 -5.78
C ILE A 140 1.46 4.60 -6.10
N GLU A 141 1.64 5.83 -5.63
CA GLU A 141 2.87 6.59 -5.85
C GLU A 141 4.09 5.93 -5.16
N SER A 142 3.94 5.53 -3.90
CA SER A 142 4.97 4.81 -3.14
C SER A 142 5.42 3.52 -3.84
N LEU A 143 4.46 2.69 -4.27
CA LEU A 143 4.73 1.43 -4.97
C LEU A 143 5.41 1.68 -6.32
N TYR A 144 4.99 2.73 -7.04
CA TYR A 144 5.61 3.12 -8.29
C TYR A 144 7.08 3.54 -8.09
N PHE A 145 7.41 4.28 -7.03
CA PHE A 145 8.81 4.60 -6.72
C PHE A 145 9.65 3.38 -6.37
N TYR A 146 9.08 2.39 -5.70
CA TYR A 146 9.74 1.09 -5.49
C TYR A 146 10.02 0.38 -6.83
N ALA A 147 9.03 0.29 -7.73
CA ALA A 147 9.20 -0.32 -9.04
C ALA A 147 10.27 0.41 -9.90
N CYS A 148 10.32 1.74 -9.84
CA CYS A 148 11.35 2.54 -10.51
C CYS A 148 12.75 2.30 -9.94
N ALA A 149 12.87 2.16 -8.62
CA ALA A 149 14.14 1.91 -7.97
C ALA A 149 14.71 0.54 -8.37
N LEU A 150 13.87 -0.51 -8.37
CA LEU A 150 14.24 -1.85 -8.84
C LEU A 150 14.65 -1.83 -10.32
N THR A 151 13.84 -1.18 -11.17
CA THR A 151 14.17 -1.03 -12.59
C THR A 151 15.53 -0.34 -12.82
N ALA A 152 15.79 0.75 -12.10
CA ALA A 152 17.04 1.49 -12.25
C ALA A 152 18.26 0.68 -11.82
N GLU A 153 18.10 -0.21 -10.83
CA GLU A 153 19.11 -1.18 -10.42
C GLU A 153 19.37 -2.20 -11.52
N SER A 154 18.33 -2.88 -12.04
CA SER A 154 18.49 -3.96 -13.03
C SER A 154 19.21 -3.49 -14.31
N TYR A 155 18.95 -2.26 -14.75
CA TYR A 155 19.50 -1.73 -15.99
C TYR A 155 20.78 -0.88 -15.81
N LYS A 156 21.31 -0.72 -14.59
CA LYS A 156 22.45 0.18 -14.27
C LYS A 156 22.31 1.58 -14.91
N ILE A 157 21.09 2.12 -14.92
CA ILE A 157 20.75 3.29 -15.75
C ILE A 157 21.43 4.55 -15.21
N PRO A 158 22.05 5.39 -16.06
CA PRO A 158 22.55 6.70 -15.66
C PRO A 158 21.45 7.56 -15.03
N LEU A 159 21.77 8.19 -13.89
CA LEU A 159 20.91 9.10 -13.10
C LEU A 159 20.13 10.16 -13.93
N VAL A 160 20.60 10.49 -15.14
CA VAL A 160 19.97 11.44 -16.07
C VAL A 160 18.62 10.94 -16.60
N LEU A 161 18.42 9.63 -16.73
CA LEU A 161 17.14 9.02 -17.14
C LEU A 161 16.15 8.90 -15.97
N LYS A 162 16.61 9.08 -14.72
CA LYS A 162 15.76 9.07 -13.52
C LYS A 162 14.66 10.14 -13.54
N ARG A 163 14.91 11.26 -14.24
CA ARG A 163 13.93 12.35 -14.47
C ARG A 163 12.81 11.98 -15.44
N ARG A 164 12.93 10.88 -16.19
CA ARG A 164 11.90 10.39 -17.14
C ARG A 164 10.90 9.41 -16.52
N PHE A 165 11.10 8.98 -15.27
CA PHE A 165 10.10 8.19 -14.55
C PHE A 165 8.96 9.03 -13.98
N VAL A 166 8.99 10.36 -14.12
CA VAL A 166 7.84 11.23 -13.79
C VAL A 166 7.12 11.58 -15.09
N LEU A 167 6.55 10.58 -15.75
CA LEU A 167 5.67 10.74 -16.91
C LEU A 167 4.24 10.36 -16.51
N PRO A 168 3.21 10.99 -17.12
CA PRO A 168 1.82 10.71 -16.78
C PRO A 168 1.38 9.27 -17.13
N ASP A 169 0.72 8.68 -16.14
CA ASP A 169 -0.13 7.49 -16.06
C ASP A 169 0.23 6.18 -16.79
N GLU A 170 0.34 6.14 -18.11
CA GLU A 170 0.54 4.88 -18.87
C GLU A 170 1.91 4.77 -19.52
N GLU A 171 2.50 5.89 -19.93
CA GLU A 171 3.84 5.89 -20.54
C GLU A 171 4.94 5.63 -19.52
N SER A 172 4.66 5.89 -18.24
CA SER A 172 5.56 5.63 -17.12
C SER A 172 5.86 4.15 -16.91
N PHE A 173 4.86 3.26 -17.11
CA PHE A 173 5.06 1.81 -16.92
C PHE A 173 5.93 1.19 -18.01
N ARG A 174 5.92 1.73 -19.24
CA ARG A 174 6.75 1.23 -20.35
C ARG A 174 8.25 1.31 -20.09
N LEU A 175 8.65 2.17 -19.15
CA LEU A 175 10.05 2.36 -18.78
C LEU A 175 10.49 1.42 -17.66
N LEU A 176 9.57 0.64 -17.07
CA LEU A 176 9.87 -0.32 -16.02
C LEU A 176 10.48 -1.61 -16.58
N ASN A 177 11.29 -2.27 -15.76
CA ASN A 177 11.88 -3.56 -16.12
C ASN A 177 10.84 -4.68 -16.00
N HIS A 178 10.16 -5.00 -17.10
CA HIS A 178 9.17 -6.08 -17.13
C HIS A 178 9.79 -7.48 -17.02
N ASP A 179 11.11 -7.64 -17.18
CA ASP A 179 11.79 -8.91 -16.99
C ASP A 179 12.03 -9.21 -15.49
N ASP A 180 11.88 -8.22 -14.60
CA ASP A 180 11.97 -8.41 -13.16
C ASP A 180 10.59 -8.75 -12.58
N HIS A 181 10.46 -9.96 -12.06
CA HIS A 181 9.20 -10.46 -11.48
C HIS A 181 8.67 -9.64 -10.29
N THR A 182 9.51 -8.91 -9.58
CA THR A 182 9.08 -8.02 -8.49
C THR A 182 8.50 -6.74 -9.08
N VAL A 183 9.13 -6.20 -10.12
CA VAL A 183 8.63 -5.02 -10.85
C VAL A 183 7.30 -5.35 -11.53
N GLU A 184 7.18 -6.53 -12.13
CA GLU A 184 5.93 -7.02 -12.72
C GLU A 184 4.81 -7.10 -11.66
N LEU A 185 5.07 -7.78 -10.53
CA LEU A 185 4.12 -7.90 -9.42
C LEU A 185 3.66 -6.54 -8.87
N LEU A 186 4.59 -5.60 -8.70
CA LEU A 186 4.26 -4.23 -8.28
C LEU A 186 3.44 -3.48 -9.34
N THR A 187 3.73 -3.70 -10.62
CA THR A 187 2.99 -3.07 -11.72
C THR A 187 1.54 -3.56 -11.76
N GLU A 188 1.32 -4.87 -11.61
CA GLU A 188 -0.02 -5.46 -11.51
C GLU A 188 -0.81 -4.89 -10.32
N LEU A 189 -0.17 -4.82 -9.15
CA LEU A 189 -0.77 -4.22 -7.96
C LEU A 189 -1.15 -2.76 -8.21
N ILE A 190 -0.24 -1.95 -8.78
CA ILE A 190 -0.49 -0.54 -9.07
C ILE A 190 -1.67 -0.38 -10.03
N ILE A 191 -1.73 -1.17 -11.10
CA ILE A 191 -2.84 -1.12 -12.07
C ILE A 191 -4.17 -1.45 -11.37
N GLY A 192 -4.17 -2.48 -10.53
CA GLY A 192 -5.33 -2.86 -9.73
C GLY A 192 -5.80 -1.74 -8.79
N LEU A 193 -4.89 -1.14 -8.04
CA LEU A 193 -5.20 -0.04 -7.13
C LEU A 193 -5.63 1.24 -7.87
N LYS A 194 -5.08 1.53 -9.05
CA LYS A 194 -5.53 2.63 -9.91
C LYS A 194 -6.98 2.44 -10.37
N LYS A 195 -7.37 1.21 -10.70
CA LYS A 195 -8.76 0.88 -11.01
C LYS A 195 -9.65 1.15 -9.78
N ASP A 196 -9.27 0.63 -8.62
CA ASP A 196 -10.03 0.83 -7.38
C ASP A 196 -10.18 2.33 -7.04
N LEU A 197 -9.13 3.13 -7.23
CA LEU A 197 -9.15 4.58 -7.03
C LEU A 197 -10.08 5.30 -8.01
N ASN A 198 -10.10 4.89 -9.28
CA ASN A 198 -11.01 5.44 -10.27
C ASN A 198 -12.47 5.11 -9.93
N ASP A 199 -12.74 3.87 -9.54
CA ASP A 199 -14.08 3.44 -9.11
C ASP A 199 -14.53 4.21 -7.86
N LEU A 200 -13.64 4.42 -6.89
CA LEU A 200 -13.88 5.25 -5.71
C LEU A 200 -14.23 6.71 -6.05
N ARG A 201 -13.53 7.30 -7.02
CA ARG A 201 -13.79 8.66 -7.50
C ARG A 201 -15.15 8.75 -8.19
N LEU A 202 -15.57 7.72 -8.91
CA LEU A 202 -16.91 7.65 -9.50
C LEU A 202 -18.00 7.54 -8.42
N LEU A 203 -17.76 6.77 -7.35
CA LEU A 203 -18.67 6.67 -6.21
C LEU A 203 -18.83 7.99 -5.46
N THR A 204 -17.80 8.85 -5.45
CA THR A 204 -17.81 10.13 -4.73
C THR A 204 -18.47 11.26 -5.52
N LYS A 205 -18.60 11.11 -6.85
CA LYS A 205 -19.32 12.05 -7.73
C LYS A 205 -20.84 11.84 -7.75
N LYS A 206 -21.32 10.70 -7.25
CA LYS A 206 -22.74 10.40 -7.03
C LYS A 206 -23.21 10.93 -5.68
#